data_AF-A0A7L8CZS7-F1
#
_entry.id   AF-A0A7L8CZS7-F1
#
_cell.length_a   1.000
_cell.length_b   1.000
_cell.length_c   1.000
_cell.angle_alpha   90.00
_cell.angle_beta   90.00
_cell.angle_gamma   90.00
#
_symmetry.space_group_name_H-M   'P 1'
#
loop_
_entity.id
_entity.type
_entity.pdbx_description
1 polymer ?
#
loop_
_entity_poly.entity_id
_entity_poly.type
_entity_poly.pdbx_seq_one_letter_code
_entity_poly.pdbx_strand_id
1 'polypeptide(L)'
;MDPHGAGVHALCIALANGDVDRALALGLLKAMPCPACSVECQVALVQARVERKHALAARERYRARNARLQRRHDERATRRGVTTSRPEDPTAGPPTNPPAPDPTNRTPRPALPAAVAAALARAKAKAAATPPPAGPES
;
A
#
# COMPACT_ATOMS: atom_id res chain seq x y z
N MET A 1 36.28 14.34 -23.14
CA MET A 1 36.80 13.86 -21.84
C MET A 1 37.21 15.10 -21.07
N ASP A 2 36.48 15.46 -20.01
CA ASP A 2 36.77 16.67 -19.22
C ASP A 2 38.09 16.47 -18.47
N PRO A 3 39.15 17.26 -18.74
CA PRO A 3 40.51 16.92 -18.36
C PRO A 3 40.83 17.03 -16.86
N HIS A 4 39.91 17.52 -16.00
CA HIS A 4 40.26 17.87 -14.60
C HIS A 4 39.21 17.53 -13.52
N GLY A 5 38.21 16.69 -13.80
CA GLY A 5 37.20 16.36 -12.78
C GLY A 5 36.27 17.52 -12.41
N ALA A 6 36.24 18.59 -13.21
CA ALA A 6 35.41 19.77 -13.00
C ALA A 6 33.92 19.43 -12.86
N GLY A 7 33.40 18.49 -13.67
CA GLY A 7 32.03 18.01 -13.56
C GLY A 7 31.75 17.29 -12.23
N VAL A 8 32.70 16.50 -11.73
CA VAL A 8 32.60 15.82 -10.43
C VAL A 8 32.63 16.83 -9.29
N HIS A 9 33.48 17.86 -9.38
CA HIS A 9 33.52 18.92 -8.36
C HIS A 9 32.25 19.78 -8.35
N ALA A 10 31.70 20.13 -9.52
CA ALA A 10 30.42 20.83 -9.61
C ALA A 10 29.29 20.03 -8.94
N LEU A 11 29.36 18.71 -9.06
CA LEU A 11 28.44 17.79 -8.42
C LEU A 11 28.63 17.74 -6.90
N CYS A 12 29.87 17.64 -6.41
CA CYS A 12 30.15 17.71 -4.97
C CYS A 12 29.70 19.04 -4.34
N ILE A 13 29.86 20.16 -5.06
CA ILE A 13 29.34 21.48 -4.63
C ILE A 13 27.81 21.45 -4.54
N ALA A 14 27.12 20.89 -5.55
CA ALA A 14 25.67 20.76 -5.49
C ALA A 14 25.21 19.90 -4.30
N LEU A 15 25.90 18.79 -4.02
CA LEU A 15 25.62 17.94 -2.86
C LEU A 15 25.85 18.67 -1.53
N ALA A 16 26.95 19.42 -1.40
CA ALA A 16 27.24 20.20 -0.19
C ALA A 16 26.17 21.26 0.09
N ASN A 17 25.56 21.81 -0.96
CA ASN A 17 24.45 22.77 -0.85
C ASN A 17 23.08 22.11 -0.67
N GLY A 18 23.01 20.77 -0.62
CA GLY A 18 21.74 20.04 -0.57
C GLY A 18 20.92 20.07 -1.87
N ASP A 19 21.49 20.57 -2.96
CA ASP A 19 20.85 20.67 -4.28
C ASP A 19 20.95 19.34 -5.04
N VAL A 20 20.15 18.38 -4.58
CA VAL A 20 20.12 17.02 -5.13
C VAL A 20 19.64 17.00 -6.58
N ASP A 21 18.73 17.90 -6.97
CA ASP A 21 18.20 17.94 -8.32
C ASP A 21 19.25 18.42 -9.32
N ARG A 22 20.03 19.45 -8.97
CA ARG A 22 21.20 19.85 -9.75
C ARG A 22 22.24 18.74 -9.80
N ALA A 23 22.53 18.05 -8.68
CA ALA A 23 23.45 16.92 -8.68
C ALA A 23 22.98 15.78 -9.62
N LEU A 24 21.67 15.53 -9.70
CA LEU A 24 21.08 14.56 -10.63
C LEU A 24 21.20 15.01 -12.09
N ALA A 25 20.95 16.29 -12.38
CA ALA A 25 21.13 16.87 -13.71
C ALA A 25 22.59 16.77 -14.19
N LEU A 26 23.54 16.91 -13.26
CA LEU A 26 24.97 16.72 -13.50
C LEU A 26 25.40 15.24 -13.58
N GLY A 27 24.49 14.28 -13.37
CA GLY A 27 24.74 12.87 -13.59
C GLY A 27 25.23 12.07 -12.37
N LEU A 28 24.83 12.43 -11.14
CA LEU A 28 25.18 11.75 -9.88
C LEU A 28 25.16 10.22 -9.93
N LEU A 29 24.19 9.63 -10.62
CA LEU A 29 24.03 8.18 -10.68
C LEU A 29 25.13 7.47 -11.48
N LYS A 30 25.80 8.18 -12.39
CA LYS A 30 26.85 7.69 -13.30
C LYS A 30 28.22 8.29 -13.01
N ALA A 31 28.30 9.28 -12.12
CA ALA A 31 29.56 9.93 -11.77
C ALA A 31 30.57 8.94 -11.19
N MET A 32 31.83 9.14 -11.57
CA MET A 32 33.00 8.46 -11.04
C MET A 32 33.75 9.41 -10.11
N PRO A 33 34.31 8.94 -8.99
CA PRO A 33 35.13 9.77 -8.12
C PRO A 33 36.36 10.28 -8.87
N CYS A 34 36.75 11.53 -8.59
CA CYS A 34 37.98 12.09 -9.11
C CYS A 34 39.18 11.47 -8.37
N PRO A 35 40.16 10.86 -9.06
CA PRO A 35 41.29 10.20 -8.39
C PRO A 35 42.25 11.19 -7.71
N ALA A 36 42.23 12.46 -8.13
CA ALA A 36 43.05 13.53 -7.55
C ALA A 36 42.39 14.19 -6.32
N CYS A 37 41.14 13.84 -6.00
CA CYS A 37 40.45 14.37 -4.82
C CYS A 37 40.88 13.67 -3.53
N SER A 38 40.65 14.34 -2.40
CA SER A 38 40.76 13.72 -1.08
C SER A 38 39.84 12.49 -0.96
N VAL A 39 40.23 11.54 -0.12
CA VAL A 39 39.43 10.35 0.18
C VAL A 39 38.04 10.72 0.69
N GLU A 40 37.94 11.76 1.52
CA GLU A 40 36.67 12.26 2.05
C GLU A 40 35.71 12.71 0.94
N CYS A 41 36.20 13.46 -0.05
CA CYS A 41 35.40 13.89 -1.20
C CYS A 41 34.90 12.69 -2.03
N GLN A 42 35.78 11.71 -2.25
CA GLN A 42 35.42 10.49 -2.97
C GLN A 42 34.36 9.68 -2.20
N VAL A 43 34.52 9.53 -0.88
CA VAL A 43 33.58 8.83 0.00
C VAL A 43 32.22 9.53 0.01
N ALA A 44 32.19 10.86 0.15
CA ALA A 44 30.96 11.65 0.15
C ALA A 44 30.16 11.46 -1.15
N LEU A 45 30.83 11.51 -2.31
CA LEU A 45 30.20 11.25 -3.60
C LEU A 45 29.62 9.83 -3.70
N VAL A 46 30.40 8.82 -3.28
CA VAL A 46 29.98 7.42 -3.35
C VAL A 46 28.80 7.17 -2.42
N GLN A 47 28.83 7.70 -1.19
CA GLN A 47 27.73 7.60 -0.24
C GLN A 47 26.46 8.26 -0.79
N ALA A 48 26.55 9.50 -1.28
CA ALA A 48 25.40 10.18 -1.88
C ALA A 48 24.79 9.38 -3.05
N ARG A 49 25.63 8.77 -3.89
CA ARG A 49 25.18 7.91 -4.99
C ARG A 49 24.47 6.66 -4.48
N VAL A 50 25.02 6.00 -3.47
CA VAL A 50 24.44 4.79 -2.86
C VAL A 50 23.10 5.13 -2.23
N GLU A 51 23.06 6.15 -1.37
CA GLU A 51 21.84 6.62 -0.70
C GLU A 51 20.74 6.94 -1.72
N ARG A 52 21.09 7.66 -2.79
CA ARG A 52 20.12 8.01 -3.83
C ARG A 52 19.57 6.77 -4.54
N LYS A 53 20.43 5.80 -4.88
CA LYS A 53 19.98 4.51 -5.47
C LYS A 53 19.05 3.76 -4.53
N HIS A 54 19.37 3.71 -3.23
CA HIS A 54 18.50 3.09 -2.23
C HIS A 54 17.14 3.78 -2.12
N ALA A 55 17.11 5.12 -2.10
CA ALA A 55 15.88 5.89 -2.06
C ALA A 55 14.99 5.65 -3.28
N LEU A 56 15.58 5.60 -4.48
CA LEU A 56 14.84 5.27 -5.71
C LEU A 56 14.27 3.85 -5.67
N ALA A 57 15.07 2.87 -5.26
CA ALA A 57 14.61 1.49 -5.11
C ALA A 57 13.48 1.37 -4.06
N ALA A 58 13.52 2.15 -2.97
CA ALA A 58 12.45 2.19 -1.98
C ALA A 58 11.14 2.75 -2.57
N ARG A 59 11.22 3.82 -3.36
CA ARG A 59 10.07 4.39 -4.08
C ARG A 59 9.47 3.39 -5.08
N GLU A 60 10.31 2.66 -5.80
CA GLU A 60 9.90 1.58 -6.71
C GLU A 60 9.09 0.51 -5.95
N ARG A 61 9.62 0.00 -4.83
CA ARG A 61 8.94 -1.00 -3.99
C ARG A 61 7.59 -0.50 -3.48
N TYR A 62 7.54 0.76 -3.06
CA TYR A 62 6.31 1.41 -2.60
C TYR A 62 5.26 1.47 -3.71
N ARG A 63 5.62 1.96 -4.90
CA ARG A 63 4.73 2.00 -6.07
C ARG A 63 4.21 0.60 -6.44
N ALA A 64 5.11 -0.39 -6.47
CA ALA A 64 4.76 -1.77 -6.76
C ALA A 64 3.78 -2.34 -5.72
N ARG A 65 3.98 -2.04 -4.43
CA ARG A 65 3.04 -2.43 -3.36
C ARG A 65 1.68 -1.78 -3.56
N ASN A 66 1.62 -0.48 -3.82
CA ASN A 66 0.36 0.23 -4.04
C ASN A 66 -0.40 -0.33 -5.24
N ALA A 67 0.29 -0.57 -6.36
CA ALA A 67 -0.33 -1.19 -7.54
C ALA A 67 -0.94 -2.58 -7.23
N ARG A 68 -0.27 -3.40 -6.39
CA ARG A 68 -0.82 -4.69 -5.94
C ARG A 68 -2.06 -4.52 -5.08
N LEU A 69 -2.04 -3.56 -4.15
CA LEU A 69 -3.17 -3.29 -3.26
C LEU A 69 -4.37 -2.75 -4.04
N GLN A 70 -4.14 -1.86 -5.01
CA GLN A 70 -5.19 -1.33 -5.89
C GLN A 70 -5.89 -2.45 -6.64
N ARG A 71 -5.14 -3.36 -7.28
CA ARG A 71 -5.74 -4.51 -7.98
C ARG A 71 -6.62 -5.37 -7.07
N ARG A 72 -6.18 -5.62 -5.82
CA ARG A 72 -6.97 -6.37 -4.84
C ARG A 72 -8.22 -5.60 -4.39
N HIS A 73 -8.13 -4.29 -4.29
CA HIS A 73 -9.27 -3.43 -3.99
C HIS A 73 -10.31 -3.50 -5.11
N ASP A 74 -9.87 -3.35 -6.35
CA ASP A 74 -10.73 -3.38 -7.54
C ASP A 74 -11.40 -4.75 -7.70
N GLU A 75 -10.66 -5.86 -7.54
CA GLU A 75 -11.22 -7.21 -7.59
C GLU A 75 -12.33 -7.41 -6.53
N ARG A 76 -12.11 -6.91 -5.30
CA ARG A 76 -13.12 -6.98 -4.23
C ARG A 76 -14.33 -6.09 -4.52
N ALA A 77 -14.12 -4.93 -5.13
CA ALA A 77 -15.21 -4.05 -5.54
C ALA A 77 -16.09 -4.72 -6.60
N THR A 78 -15.48 -5.32 -7.64
CA THR A 78 -16.20 -6.07 -8.68
C THR A 78 -16.98 -7.24 -8.08
N ARG A 79 -16.36 -8.05 -7.20
CA ARG A 79 -17.05 -9.15 -6.52
C ARG A 79 -18.28 -8.67 -5.73
N ARG A 80 -18.19 -7.54 -5.04
CA ARG A 80 -19.33 -6.95 -4.30
C ARG A 80 -20.43 -6.43 -5.22
N GLY A 81 -20.07 -5.80 -6.34
CA GLY A 81 -21.03 -5.35 -7.35
C GLY A 81 -21.84 -6.52 -7.91
N VAL A 82 -21.15 -7.59 -8.31
CA VAL A 82 -21.77 -8.81 -8.88
C VAL A 82 -22.68 -9.53 -7.88
N THR A 83 -22.35 -9.54 -6.59
CA THR A 83 -23.21 -10.18 -5.57
C THR A 83 -24.41 -9.33 -5.16
N THR A 84 -24.36 -8.01 -5.35
CA THR A 84 -25.45 -7.09 -4.98
C THR A 84 -26.49 -6.99 -6.10
N SER A 85 -26.08 -7.13 -7.36
CA SER A 85 -26.98 -7.32 -8.49
C SER A 85 -27.42 -8.79 -8.60
N ARG A 86 -28.14 -9.28 -7.59
CA ARG A 86 -29.03 -10.43 -7.81
C ARG A 86 -30.12 -9.94 -8.77
N PRO A 87 -30.38 -10.60 -9.91
CA PRO A 87 -31.51 -10.25 -10.75
C PRO A 87 -32.76 -10.31 -9.88
N GLU A 88 -33.48 -9.19 -9.74
CA GLU A 88 -34.86 -9.25 -9.33
C GLU A 88 -35.58 -10.06 -10.41
N ASP A 89 -36.10 -11.22 -10.00
CA ASP A 89 -37.01 -12.01 -10.81
C ASP A 89 -38.23 -11.12 -11.12
N PRO A 90 -38.51 -10.77 -12.39
CA PRO A 90 -39.61 -9.87 -12.75
C PRO A 90 -40.99 -10.48 -12.46
N THR A 91 -41.05 -11.72 -11.97
CA THR A 91 -42.28 -12.42 -11.59
C THR A 91 -42.70 -12.17 -10.14
N ALA A 92 -41.90 -11.45 -9.35
CA ALA A 92 -42.29 -11.08 -7.99
C ALA A 92 -43.35 -9.97 -8.01
N GLY A 93 -44.62 -10.37 -7.99
CA GLY A 93 -45.77 -9.49 -7.77
C GLY A 93 -45.63 -8.67 -6.47
N PRO A 94 -46.52 -7.67 -6.27
CA PRO A 94 -46.44 -6.73 -5.14
C PRO A 94 -46.36 -7.48 -3.80
N PRO A 95 -45.70 -6.92 -2.77
CA PRO A 95 -45.42 -7.60 -1.52
C PRO A 95 -46.73 -7.85 -0.74
N THR A 96 -47.38 -8.96 -1.02
CA THR A 96 -48.33 -9.57 -0.11
C THR A 96 -47.53 -10.21 1.01
N ASN A 97 -47.77 -9.76 2.24
CA ASN A 97 -47.22 -10.36 3.44
C ASN A 97 -47.37 -11.89 3.35
N PRO A 98 -46.27 -12.67 3.43
CA PRO A 98 -46.40 -14.12 3.42
C PRO A 98 -47.21 -14.55 4.65
N PRO A 99 -48.17 -15.48 4.51
CA PRO A 99 -48.82 -16.08 5.67
C PRO A 99 -47.76 -16.70 6.57
N ALA A 100 -47.97 -16.59 7.89
CA ALA A 100 -47.06 -17.09 8.91
C ALA A 100 -46.65 -18.54 8.60
N PRO A 101 -45.35 -18.89 8.65
CA PRO A 101 -44.90 -20.23 8.32
C PRO A 101 -45.47 -21.24 9.31
N ASP A 102 -46.06 -22.31 8.76
CA ASP A 102 -46.50 -23.50 9.50
C ASP A 102 -45.31 -24.06 10.32
N PRO A 103 -45.42 -24.18 11.66
CA PRO A 103 -44.32 -24.61 12.53
C PRO A 103 -43.84 -26.04 12.26
N THR A 104 -44.59 -26.83 11.49
CA THR A 104 -44.29 -28.25 11.25
C THR A 104 -43.31 -28.50 10.09
N ASN A 105 -43.06 -27.50 9.23
CA ASN A 105 -42.19 -27.64 8.05
C ASN A 105 -40.92 -26.77 8.14
N ARG A 106 -40.19 -26.91 9.24
CA ARG A 106 -38.89 -26.24 9.41
C ARG A 106 -37.78 -27.25 9.15
N THR A 107 -37.22 -27.26 7.94
CA THR A 107 -36.01 -28.02 7.64
C THR A 107 -34.91 -27.60 8.64
N PRO A 108 -34.29 -28.52 9.39
CA PRO A 108 -33.28 -28.16 10.37
C PRO A 108 -32.13 -27.43 9.69
N ARG A 109 -31.90 -26.18 10.10
CA ARG A 109 -30.77 -25.40 9.59
C ARG A 109 -29.49 -26.14 9.97
N PRO A 110 -28.58 -26.45 9.03
CA PRO A 110 -27.36 -27.16 9.35
C PRO A 110 -26.60 -26.38 10.43
N ALA A 111 -26.26 -27.08 11.51
CA ALA A 111 -25.57 -26.48 12.65
C ALA A 111 -24.21 -25.94 12.19
N LEU A 112 -23.87 -24.74 12.68
CA LEU A 112 -22.53 -24.17 12.47
C LEU A 112 -21.48 -25.09 13.10
N PRO A 113 -20.36 -25.39 12.40
CA PRO A 113 -19.26 -26.12 12.99
C PRO A 113 -18.76 -25.43 14.27
N ALA A 114 -18.52 -26.19 15.33
CA ALA A 114 -18.17 -25.66 16.65
C ALA A 114 -16.96 -24.71 16.63
N ALA A 115 -15.98 -24.97 15.74
CA ALA A 115 -14.81 -24.11 15.54
C ALA A 115 -15.18 -22.70 15.08
N VAL A 116 -16.18 -22.56 14.20
CA VAL A 116 -16.64 -21.27 13.68
C VAL A 116 -17.42 -20.49 14.74
N ALA A 117 -18.25 -21.18 15.53
CA ALA A 117 -18.96 -20.58 16.65
C ALA A 117 -17.98 -20.04 17.71
N ALA A 118 -16.94 -20.80 18.05
CA ALA A 118 -15.90 -20.38 18.98
C ALA A 118 -15.05 -19.20 18.45
N ALA A 119 -14.81 -19.13 17.14
CA ALA A 119 -14.13 -17.99 16.52
C ALA A 119 -14.99 -16.71 16.59
N LEU A 120 -16.30 -16.83 16.31
CA LEU A 120 -17.26 -15.72 16.42
C LEU A 120 -17.40 -15.21 17.86
N ALA A 121 -17.46 -16.10 18.85
CA ALA A 121 -17.51 -15.71 20.26
C ALA A 121 -16.27 -14.90 20.68
N ARG A 122 -15.08 -15.35 20.26
CA ARG A 122 -13.81 -14.63 20.51
C ARG A 122 -13.75 -13.27 19.81
N ALA A 123 -14.23 -13.19 18.57
CA ALA A 123 -14.30 -11.93 17.83
C ALA A 123 -15.26 -10.93 18.49
N LYS A 124 -16.43 -11.38 18.95
CA LYS A 124 -17.40 -10.55 19.68
C LYS A 124 -16.83 -10.04 21.01
N ALA A 125 -16.14 -10.91 21.77
CA ALA A 125 -15.47 -10.50 23.00
C ALA A 125 -14.39 -9.43 22.74
N LYS A 126 -13.60 -9.59 21.67
CA LYS A 126 -12.58 -8.61 21.30
C LYS A 126 -13.16 -7.27 20.85
N ALA A 127 -14.28 -7.28 20.13
CA ALA A 127 -14.98 -6.08 19.71
C ALA A 127 -15.59 -5.33 20.91
N ALA A 128 -16.17 -6.06 21.87
CA ALA A 128 -16.68 -5.47 23.11
C ALA A 128 -15.56 -4.88 23.99
N ALA A 129 -14.35 -5.44 23.93
CA ALA A 129 -13.20 -4.98 24.71
C ALA A 129 -12.37 -3.86 24.03
N THR A 130 -12.65 -3.51 22.78
CA THR A 130 -11.94 -2.44 22.07
C THR A 130 -12.75 -1.15 22.19
N PRO A 131 -12.36 -0.18 23.04
CA PRO A 131 -13.04 1.11 23.07
C PRO A 131 -12.90 1.79 21.70
N PRO A 132 -13.92 2.57 21.25
CA PRO A 132 -13.82 3.32 20.02
C PRO A 132 -12.60 4.25 20.09
N PRO A 133 -11.89 4.48 18.96
CA PRO A 133 -10.82 5.48 18.95
C PRO A 133 -11.43 6.81 19.37
N ALA A 134 -10.83 7.46 20.38
CA ALA A 134 -11.21 8.80 20.81
C ALA A 134 -11.24 9.70 19.56
N GLY A 135 -12.43 10.21 19.23
CA GLY A 135 -12.59 11.20 18.18
C GLY A 135 -11.85 12.48 18.54
N PRO A 136 -11.47 13.31 17.57
CA PRO A 136 -10.78 14.56 17.85
C PRO A 136 -11.68 15.47 18.69
N GLU A 137 -11.17 15.85 19.86
CA GLU A 137 -11.74 16.87 20.74
C GLU A 137 -11.87 18.18 19.94
N SER A 138 -13.06 18.79 19.99
CA SER A 138 -13.37 20.08 19.36
C SER A 138 -13.12 21.22 20.32
#